data_AF-A0A0R1YM47-F1
#
_entry.id   AF-A0A0R1YM47-F1
#
_cell.length_a   1.000
_cell.length_b   1.000
_cell.length_c   1.000
_cell.angle_alpha   90.00
_cell.angle_beta   90.00
_cell.angle_gamma   90.00
#
_symmetry.space_group_name_H-M   'P 1'
#
loop_
_entity.id
_entity.type
_entity.pdbx_description
1 polymer ?
#
loop_
_entity_poly.entity_id
_entity_poly.type
_entity_poly.pdbx_seq_one_letter_code
_entity_poly.pdbx_strand_id
1 'polypeptide(L)' 'MKVIPKKYFLRTAKKYKKKHYDLSKVNDVIDLIANGKIDELRQKHKLGIIKGTKPLLYHVHIDRSYNDDWLFL' A
#
# COMPACT_ATOMS: atom_id res chain seq x y z
N MET A 1 -5.73 10.32 -11.82
CA MET A 1 -6.82 10.07 -10.84
C MET A 1 -6.56 10.89 -9.58
N LYS A 2 -7.57 11.53 -8.97
CA LYS A 2 -7.34 12.38 -7.77
C LYS A 2 -7.30 11.51 -6.50
N VAL A 3 -6.13 11.44 -5.84
CA VAL A 3 -5.96 10.69 -4.58
C VAL A 3 -6.31 11.59 -3.40
N ILE A 4 -7.29 11.17 -2.58
CA ILE A 4 -7.73 11.92 -1.39
C ILE A 4 -7.37 11.13 -0.14
N PRO A 5 -6.41 11.61 0.69
CA PRO A 5 -6.02 10.88 1.89
C PRO A 5 -7.07 10.99 3.00
N LYS A 6 -7.42 9.87 3.62
CA LYS A 6 -8.28 9.88 4.82
C LYS A 6 -7.49 10.35 6.06
N LYS A 7 -8.19 10.97 7.02
CA LYS A 7 -7.58 11.41 8.30
C LYS A 7 -6.82 10.29 9.02
N TYR A 8 -7.38 9.07 9.01
CA TYR A 8 -6.72 7.91 9.60
C TYR A 8 -5.40 7.56 8.92
N PHE A 9 -5.32 7.68 7.58
CA PHE A 9 -4.10 7.44 6.83
C PHE A 9 -2.98 8.40 7.24
N LEU A 10 -3.29 9.71 7.34
CA LEU A 10 -2.32 10.72 7.76
C LEU A 10 -1.80 10.48 9.18
N ARG A 11 -2.68 10.09 10.11
CA ARG A 11 -2.28 9.75 11.49
C ARG A 11 -1.34 8.54 11.51
N THR A 12 -1.64 7.54 10.70
CA THR A 12 -0.86 6.32 10.58
C THR A 12 0.51 6.58 9.93
N ALA A 13 0.56 7.37 8.86
CA ALA A 13 1.81 7.81 8.24
C ALA A 13 2.72 8.54 9.23
N LYS A 14 2.18 9.46 10.05
CA LYS A 14 2.94 10.11 11.13
C LYS A 14 3.50 9.11 12.15
N LYS A 15 2.70 8.11 12.54
CA LYS A 15 3.13 7.04 13.46
C LYS A 15 4.29 6.22 12.87
N TYR A 16 4.20 5.82 11.61
CA TYR A 16 5.25 5.04 10.95
C TYR A 16 6.51 5.88 10.67
N LYS A 17 6.36 7.17 10.35
CA LYS A 17 7.49 8.11 10.28
C LYS A 17 8.28 8.14 11.58
N LYS A 18 7.58 8.24 12.72
CA LYS A 18 8.21 8.23 14.06
C LYS A 18 8.93 6.90 14.36
N LYS A 19 8.49 5.80 13.76
CA LYS A 19 9.12 4.48 13.89
C LYS A 19 10.26 4.26 12.87
N HIS A 20 10.72 5.30 12.17
CA HIS A 20 11.78 5.23 11.17
C HIS A 20 11.48 4.29 9.99
N TYR A 21 10.21 4.06 9.69
CA TYR A 21 9.85 3.38 8.44
C TYR A 21 10.12 4.31 7.26
N ASP A 22 10.64 3.74 6.17
CA ASP A 22 10.84 4.46 4.93
C ASP A 22 9.49 4.72 4.25
N LEU A 23 9.02 5.97 4.36
CA LEU A 23 7.79 6.42 3.73
C LEU A 23 7.97 6.76 2.24
N SER A 24 9.20 6.79 1.73
CA SER A 24 9.45 7.06 0.30
C SER A 24 8.79 6.00 -0.57
N LYS A 25 8.90 4.73 -0.16
CA LYS A 25 8.19 3.60 -0.79
C LYS A 25 6.68 3.75 -0.82
N VAL A 26 6.10 4.40 0.20
CA VAL A 26 4.65 4.67 0.25
C VAL A 26 4.28 5.72 -0.79
N ASN A 27 5.11 6.75 -0.97
CA ASN A 27 4.89 7.77 -1.99
C ASN A 27 4.95 7.17 -3.39
N ASP A 28 5.90 6.27 -3.66
CA ASP A 28 6.01 5.58 -4.95
C ASP A 28 4.70 4.84 -5.31
N VAL A 29 4.12 4.13 -4.33
CA VAL A 29 2.84 3.43 -4.52
C VAL A 29 1.69 4.41 -4.73
N ILE A 30 1.66 5.53 -4.00
CA ILE A 30 0.64 6.58 -4.18
C ILE A 30 0.74 7.16 -5.60
N ASP A 31 1.94 7.38 -6.12
CA ASP A 31 2.17 7.91 -7.45
C ASP A 31 1.71 6.91 -8.54
N LEU A 32 1.97 5.62 -8.36
CA LEU A 32 1.44 4.58 -9.24
C LEU A 32 -0.10 4.58 -9.27
N ILE A 33 -0.74 4.75 -8.11
CA ILE A 33 -2.21 4.86 -8.00
C ILE A 33 -2.71 6.14 -8.68
N ALA A 34 -2.06 7.28 -8.44
CA ALA A 34 -2.45 8.56 -9.03
C ALA A 34 -2.37 8.54 -10.56
N ASN A 35 -1.35 7.87 -11.10
CA ASN A 35 -1.11 7.71 -12.54
C ASN A 35 -1.90 6.55 -13.18
N GLY A 36 -2.67 5.77 -12.41
CA GLY A 36 -3.47 4.67 -12.93
C GLY A 36 -2.66 3.48 -13.47
N LYS A 37 -1.43 3.30 -12.99
CA LYS A 37 -0.53 2.20 -13.39
C LYS A 37 -0.90 0.89 -12.69
N ILE A 38 -2.10 0.37 -12.97
CA ILE A 38 -2.68 -0.78 -12.28
C ILE A 38 -1.88 -2.08 -12.50
N ASP A 39 -1.32 -2.28 -13.69
CA ASP A 39 -0.50 -3.46 -13.98
C ASP A 39 0.78 -3.50 -13.14
N GLU A 40 1.45 -2.36 -12.95
CA GLU A 40 2.62 -2.26 -12.08
C GLU A 40 2.27 -2.55 -10.62
N LEU A 41 1.12 -2.04 -10.15
CA LEU A 41 0.61 -2.32 -8.81
C LEU A 41 0.27 -3.80 -8.61
N ARG A 42 -0.27 -4.47 -9.64
CA ARG A 42 -0.60 -5.90 -9.59
C ARG A 42 0.66 -6.76 -9.53
N GLN A 43 1.65 -6.48 -10.38
CA GLN A 43 2.86 -7.30 -10.49
C GLN A 43 3.84 -7.07 -9.33
N LYS A 44 4.09 -5.81 -8.95
CA LYS A 44 5.10 -5.45 -7.95
C LYS A 44 4.53 -5.40 -6.53
N HIS A 45 3.32 -4.86 -6.39
CA HIS A 45 2.72 -4.54 -5.09
C HIS A 45 1.56 -5.48 -4.70
N LYS A 46 1.38 -6.59 -5.42
CA LYS A 46 0.32 -7.60 -5.18
C LYS A 46 -1.04 -6.95 -4.92
N LEU A 47 -1.47 -6.06 -5.82
CA LEU A 47 -2.81 -5.46 -5.74
C LEU A 47 -3.88 -6.54 -5.63
N GLY A 48 -4.63 -6.50 -4.53
CA GLY A 48 -5.68 -7.45 -4.22
C GLY A 48 -6.93 -6.77 -3.65
N ILE A 49 -7.97 -7.56 -3.45
CA ILE A 49 -9.24 -7.11 -2.89
C ILE A 49 -9.40 -7.71 -1.49
N ILE A 50 -9.76 -6.88 -0.52
CA ILE A 50 -10.11 -7.33 0.82
C ILE A 50 -11.50 -7.97 0.76
N LYS A 51 -11.53 -9.31 0.75
CA LYS A 51 -12.78 -10.09 0.71
C LYS A 51 -13.68 -9.74 1.90
N GLY A 52 -14.99 -9.70 1.67
CA GLY A 52 -15.99 -9.47 2.72
C GLY A 52 -16.21 -8.00 3.10
N THR A 53 -15.51 -7.04 2.47
CA THR A 53 -15.74 -5.62 2.71
C THR A 53 -16.81 -5.03 1.78
N LYS A 54 -17.72 -4.23 2.35
CA LYS A 54 -18.69 -3.40 1.63
C LYS A 54 -18.52 -1.95 2.11
N PRO A 55 -18.12 -0.98 1.26
CA PRO A 55 -17.74 -1.12 -0.15
C PRO A 55 -16.45 -1.93 -0.33
N LEU A 56 -16.21 -2.39 -1.58
CA LEU A 56 -15.00 -3.11 -1.97
C LEU A 56 -13.76 -2.27 -1.65
N LEU A 57 -12.87 -2.81 -0.82
CA LEU A 57 -11.58 -2.22 -0.52
C LEU A 57 -10.46 -2.97 -1.23
N TYR A 58 -9.54 -2.22 -1.82
CA TYR A 58 -8.31 -2.75 -2.40
C TYR A 58 -7.18 -2.65 -1.37
N HIS A 59 -6.25 -3.61 -1.41
CA HIS A 59 -5.02 -3.57 -0.65
C HIS A 59 -3.82 -3.71 -1.59
N VAL A 60 -2.72 -3.06 -1.22
CA VAL A 60 -1.43 -3.10 -1.90
C VAL A 60 -0.33 -3.25 -0.86
N HIS A 61 0.73 -3.97 -1.22
CA HIS A 61 1.92 -4.13 -0.40
C HIS A 61 2.92 -3.04 -0.75
N ILE A 62 3.34 -2.24 0.24
CA ILE A 62 4.32 -1.17 0.05
C ILE A 62 5.71 -1.74 -0.28
N ASP A 63 6.06 -2.87 0.35
CA ASP A 63 7.28 -3.60 0.10
C ASP A 63 6.95 -5.08 -0.08
N ARG A 64 7.39 -5.67 -1.19
CA ARG A 64 7.25 -7.11 -1.47
C ARG A 64 8.30 -7.92 -0.71
N SER A 65 9.36 -7.28 -0.24
CA SER A 65 10.46 -7.90 0.53
C SER A 65 10.04 -8.29 1.94
N TYR A 66 8.86 -7.88 2.40
CA TYR A 66 8.19 -8.60 3.48
C TYR A 66 7.70 -9.93 2.91
N ASN A 67 8.66 -10.85 2.88
CA ASN A 67 8.56 -12.27 2.58
C ASN A 67 7.17 -12.79 2.96
N ASP A 68 6.49 -13.50 2.05
CA ASP A 68 5.47 -14.49 2.45
C ASP A 68 6.14 -15.79 2.93
N ASP A 69 7.48 -15.87 2.90
CA ASP A 69 8.27 -17.02 3.38
C ASP A 69 8.49 -17.03 4.92
N TRP A 70 7.56 -16.47 5.70
CA TRP A 70 7.54 -16.68 7.16
C TRP A 70 6.93 -18.05 7.53
N LEU A 71 6.59 -18.87 6.53
CA LEU A 71 6.08 -20.23 6.69
C LEU A 71 7.10 -21.34 6.35
N PHE A 72 8.36 -21.01 6.05
CA PHE A 72 9.41 -22.02 5.91
C PHE A 72 10.75 -21.52 6.44
N LEU A 73 10.97 -21.72 7.75
CA LEU A 73 12.19 -22.25 8.36
C LEU A 73 11.89 -22.67 9.80
#